data_AF-A0A151MXC3-F1
#
_entry.id   AF-A0A151MXC3-F1
#
_cell.length_a   1.000
_cell.length_b   1.000
_cell.length_c   1.000
_cell.angle_alpha   90.00
_cell.angle_beta   90.00
_cell.angle_gamma   90.00
#
_symmetry.space_group_name_H-M   'P 1'
#
loop_
_entity.id
_entity.type
_entity.pdbx_description
1 polymer ?
#
loop_
_entity_poly.entity_id
_entity_poly.type
_entity_poly.pdbx_seq_one_letter_code
_entity_poly.pdbx_strand_id
1 'polypeptide(L)'
;MVTAEARCRLVSWLIPVHRHFGLSFEALCLAVNTLDRFLSTTPVAADCFQLLGVTALLIACKQVEVHPPRVKQLLALCCDSFTRQQLCNLECIILHKLHFNLAAPTIGCFLEHFTQGWPIRCCATKTRWT
;
A
#
# COMPACT_ATOMS: atom_id res chain seq x y z
N MET A 1 3.62 -4.32 -19.62
CA MET A 1 4.67 -4.98 -18.80
C MET A 1 5.23 -3.95 -17.85
N VAL A 2 5.29 -4.27 -16.54
CA VAL A 2 5.92 -3.39 -15.55
C VAL A 2 7.42 -3.38 -15.80
N THR A 3 7.98 -2.26 -16.23
CA THR A 3 9.43 -2.10 -16.36
C THR A 3 10.04 -2.04 -14.96
N ALA A 4 11.13 -2.78 -14.70
CA ALA A 4 11.83 -2.79 -13.40
C ALA A 4 12.17 -1.38 -12.90
N GLU A 5 12.46 -0.45 -13.81
CA GLU A 5 12.73 0.96 -13.52
C GLU A 5 11.56 1.70 -12.89
N ALA A 6 10.33 1.50 -13.38
CA ALA A 6 9.14 2.15 -12.85
C ALA A 6 8.87 1.72 -11.40
N ARG A 7 9.02 0.41 -11.13
CA ARG A 7 8.92 -0.15 -9.78
C ARG A 7 10.01 0.40 -8.87
N CYS A 8 11.27 0.45 -9.33
CA CYS A 8 12.37 1.03 -8.56
C CYS A 8 12.09 2.49 -8.20
N ARG A 9 11.71 3.34 -9.17
CA ARG A 9 11.42 4.76 -8.90
C ARG A 9 10.30 4.93 -7.85
N LEU A 10 9.23 4.16 -7.96
CA LEU A 10 8.11 4.18 -7.03
C LEU A 10 8.49 3.74 -5.62
N VAL A 11 9.17 2.59 -5.50
CA VAL A 11 9.58 2.05 -4.20
C VAL A 11 10.62 2.96 -3.56
N SER A 12 11.61 3.45 -4.32
CA SER A 12 12.59 4.43 -3.84
C SER A 12 11.94 5.71 -3.33
N TRP A 13 10.81 6.13 -3.92
CA TRP A 13 10.04 7.28 -3.44
C TRP A 13 9.17 6.97 -2.23
N LEU A 14 8.57 5.77 -2.13
CA LEU A 14 7.76 5.35 -0.98
C LEU A 14 8.59 5.16 0.31
N ILE A 15 9.88 4.84 0.20
CA ILE A 15 10.78 4.67 1.35
C ILE A 15 10.90 5.94 2.22
N PRO A 16 11.25 7.12 1.69
CA PRO A 16 11.25 8.34 2.51
C PRO A 16 9.84 8.74 2.97
N VAL A 17 8.80 8.48 2.16
CA VAL A 17 7.41 8.81 2.52
C VAL A 17 6.90 8.04 3.73
N HIS A 18 7.12 6.72 3.80
CA HIS A 18 6.67 5.95 4.97
C HIS A 18 7.42 6.38 6.24
N ARG A 19 8.70 6.72 6.12
CA ARG A 19 9.51 7.24 7.25
C ARG A 19 9.00 8.60 7.72
N HIS A 20 8.64 9.49 6.80
CA HIS A 20 8.11 10.81 7.12
C HIS A 20 6.84 10.74 7.99
N PHE A 21 5.96 9.78 7.71
CA PHE A 21 4.74 9.55 8.49
C PHE A 21 4.92 8.61 9.69
N GLY A 22 6.12 8.05 9.89
CA GLY A 22 6.37 7.09 10.97
C GLY A 22 5.56 5.79 10.84
N LEU A 23 5.26 5.35 9.62
CA LEU A 23 4.46 4.15 9.36
C LEU A 23 5.29 2.89 9.63
N SER A 24 4.61 1.81 10.01
CA SER A 24 5.23 0.51 10.20
C SER A 24 5.85 -0.03 8.91
N PHE A 25 6.88 -0.87 9.07
CA PHE A 25 7.46 -1.58 7.94
C PHE A 25 6.44 -2.53 7.27
N GLU A 26 5.50 -3.07 8.04
CA GLU A 26 4.42 -3.90 7.53
C GLU A 26 3.53 -3.14 6.55
N ALA A 27 3.14 -1.90 6.88
CA ALA A 27 2.38 -1.05 5.97
C ALA A 27 3.13 -0.79 4.64
N LEU A 28 4.45 -0.55 4.70
CA LEU A 28 5.26 -0.42 3.49
C LEU A 28 5.24 -1.70 2.64
N CYS A 29 5.43 -2.87 3.27
CA CYS A 29 5.41 -4.15 2.57
C CYS A 29 4.06 -4.43 1.89
N LEU A 30 2.95 -4.17 2.59
CA LEU A 30 1.59 -4.32 2.04
C LEU A 30 1.32 -3.32 0.91
N ALA A 31 1.82 -2.09 1.02
CA ALA A 31 1.69 -1.08 -0.03
C ALA A 31 2.42 -1.51 -1.31
N VAL A 32 3.66 -1.99 -1.18
CA VAL A 32 4.45 -2.49 -2.32
C VAL A 32 3.78 -3.72 -2.94
N ASN A 33 3.29 -4.66 -2.11
CA ASN A 33 2.56 -5.84 -2.62
C ASN A 33 1.30 -5.44 -3.42
N THR A 34 0.50 -4.52 -2.86
CA THR A 34 -0.70 -3.98 -3.52
C THR A 34 -0.35 -3.33 -4.86
N LEU A 35 0.71 -2.52 -4.87
CA LEU A 35 1.20 -1.82 -6.05
C LEU A 35 1.65 -2.79 -7.14
N ASP A 36 2.49 -3.78 -6.81
CA ASP A 36 3.02 -4.75 -7.76
C ASP A 36 1.89 -5.60 -8.37
N ARG A 37 0.92 -6.04 -7.56
CA ARG A 37 -0.26 -6.80 -8.03
C ARG A 37 -1.19 -5.96 -8.91
N PHE A 38 -1.31 -4.67 -8.63
CA PHE A 38 -2.11 -3.78 -9.47
C PHE A 38 -1.43 -3.56 -10.82
N LEU A 39 -0.14 -3.25 -10.81
CA LEU A 39 0.64 -3.00 -12.03
C LEU A 39 0.80 -4.24 -12.92
N SER A 40 0.72 -5.45 -12.36
CA SER A 40 0.75 -6.68 -13.16
C SER A 40 -0.50 -6.88 -14.02
N THR A 41 -1.64 -6.27 -13.64
CA THR A 41 -2.92 -6.41 -14.34
C THR A 41 -3.36 -5.14 -15.08
N THR A 42 -2.86 -3.97 -14.67
CA THR A 42 -3.32 -2.68 -15.17
C THR A 42 -2.12 -1.82 -15.61
N PRO A 43 -2.01 -1.46 -16.89
CA PRO A 43 -1.00 -0.51 -17.34
C PRO A 43 -1.32 0.88 -16.79
N VAL A 44 -0.31 1.58 -16.30
CA VAL A 44 -0.43 2.92 -15.69
C VAL A 44 0.57 3.86 -16.33
N ALA A 45 0.12 5.06 -16.69
CA ALA A 45 0.98 6.10 -17.23
C ALA A 45 1.97 6.61 -16.18
N ALA A 46 3.16 7.03 -16.61
CA ALA A 46 4.22 7.46 -15.70
C ALA A 46 3.80 8.58 -14.75
N ASP A 47 3.01 9.53 -15.26
CA ASP A 47 2.53 10.69 -14.52
C ASP A 47 1.58 10.29 -13.38
N CYS A 48 0.91 9.13 -13.49
CA CYS A 48 -0.01 8.63 -12.47
C CYS A 48 0.68 7.79 -11.39
N PHE A 49 1.99 7.54 -11.48
CA PHE A 49 2.68 6.65 -10.54
C PHE A 49 2.65 7.20 -9.11
N GLN A 50 2.88 8.50 -8.90
CA GLN A 50 2.83 9.07 -7.55
C GLN A 50 1.44 8.90 -6.92
N LEU A 51 0.37 9.16 -7.69
CA LEU A 51 -1.01 8.93 -7.25
C LEU A 51 -1.24 7.46 -6.88
N LEU A 52 -0.78 6.52 -7.70
CA LEU A 52 -0.85 5.08 -7.42
C LEU A 52 -0.10 4.73 -6.12
N GLY A 53 1.11 5.25 -5.94
CA GLY A 53 1.94 5.02 -4.76
C GLY A 53 1.26 5.47 -3.47
N VAL A 54 0.75 6.71 -3.42
CA VAL A 54 0.04 7.21 -2.23
C VAL A 54 -1.27 6.47 -1.98
N THR A 55 -1.95 6.02 -3.03
CA THR A 55 -3.20 5.27 -2.91
C THR A 55 -2.95 3.87 -2.36
N ALA A 56 -1.93 3.18 -2.88
CA ALA A 56 -1.51 1.87 -2.35
C ALA A 56 -1.05 1.97 -0.89
N LEU A 57 -0.32 3.04 -0.54
CA LEU A 57 0.08 3.30 0.84
C LEU A 57 -1.12 3.58 1.75
N LEU A 58 -2.11 4.34 1.29
CA LEU A 58 -3.34 4.58 2.05
C LEU A 58 -4.09 3.28 2.33
N ILE A 59 -4.24 2.41 1.33
CA ILE A 59 -4.91 1.11 1.48
C ILE A 59 -4.19 0.27 2.54
N ALA A 60 -2.87 0.16 2.44
CA ALA A 60 -2.06 -0.58 3.40
C ALA A 60 -2.17 0.00 4.83
N CYS A 61 -2.11 1.32 4.97
CA CYS A 61 -2.25 1.97 6.28
C CYS A 61 -3.62 1.68 6.91
N LYS A 62 -4.70 1.68 6.12
CA LYS A 62 -6.04 1.32 6.62
C LYS A 62 -6.13 -0.12 7.14
N GLN A 63 -5.23 -1.01 6.74
CA GLN A 63 -5.22 -2.41 7.20
C GLN A 63 -4.49 -2.61 8.53
N VAL A 64 -3.35 -1.93 8.73
CA VAL A 64 -2.43 -2.26 9.83
C VAL A 64 -2.13 -1.10 10.77
N GLU A 65 -2.30 0.15 10.33
CA GLU A 65 -1.98 1.32 11.16
C GLU A 65 -3.15 1.72 12.04
N VAL A 66 -2.85 2.06 13.30
CA VAL A 66 -3.85 2.63 14.23
C VAL A 66 -4.28 4.03 13.78
N HIS A 67 -3.34 4.79 13.22
CA HIS A 67 -3.54 6.17 12.80
C HIS A 67 -3.07 6.37 11.35
N PRO A 68 -3.87 5.99 10.35
CA PRO A 68 -3.52 6.19 8.95
C PRO A 68 -3.43 7.68 8.60
N PRO A 69 -2.53 8.06 7.66
CA PRO A 69 -2.39 9.45 7.22
C PRO A 69 -3.66 9.94 6.52
N ARG A 70 -3.97 11.23 6.69
CA ARG A 70 -5.13 11.83 6.02
C ARG A 70 -4.87 11.98 4.53
N VAL A 71 -5.92 11.85 3.72
CA VAL A 71 -5.84 12.04 2.26
C VAL A 71 -5.17 13.37 1.87
N LYS A 72 -5.47 14.46 2.58
CA LYS A 72 -4.84 15.77 2.34
C LYS A 72 -3.31 15.74 2.55
N GLN A 73 -2.83 15.02 3.55
CA GLN A 73 -1.39 14.91 3.82
C GLN A 73 -0.69 14.09 2.74
N LEU A 74 -1.34 13.05 2.23
CA LEU A 74 -0.82 12.24 1.13
C LEU A 74 -0.76 13.03 -0.19
N LEU A 75 -1.79 13.81 -0.51
CA LEU A 75 -1.82 14.62 -1.72
C LEU A 75 -0.78 15.74 -1.72
N ALA A 76 -0.47 16.31 -0.55
CA ALA A 76 0.59 17.30 -0.40
C ALA A 76 1.97 16.77 -0.83
N LEU A 77 2.22 15.46 -0.70
CA LEU A 77 3.47 14.83 -1.17
C LEU A 77 3.59 14.77 -2.69
N CYS A 78 2.46 14.85 -3.39
CA CYS A 78 2.38 14.90 -4.84
C CYS A 78 2.30 16.36 -5.34
N CYS A 79 2.75 17.33 -4.54
CA CYS A 79 2.65 18.77 -4.81
C CYS A 79 1.21 19.21 -5.17
N ASP A 80 0.20 18.56 -4.59
CA ASP A 80 -1.22 18.78 -4.90
C ASP A 80 -1.58 18.65 -6.38
N SER A 81 -0.79 17.89 -7.15
CA SER A 81 -1.03 17.58 -8.57
C SER A 81 -2.29 16.75 -8.79
N PHE A 82 -2.85 16.17 -7.72
CA PHE A 82 -4.02 15.31 -7.75
C PHE A 82 -5.08 15.77 -6.76
N THR A 83 -6.33 15.48 -7.10
CA THR A 83 -7.48 15.79 -6.26
C THR A 83 -7.85 14.62 -5.34
N ARG A 84 -8.56 14.93 -4.25
CA ARG A 84 -9.16 13.91 -3.38
C ARG A 84 -10.04 12.92 -4.15
N GLN A 85 -10.80 13.40 -5.13
CA GLN A 85 -11.67 12.56 -5.94
C GLN A 85 -10.86 11.56 -6.77
N GLN A 86 -9.77 11.99 -7.39
CA GLN A 86 -8.89 11.09 -8.14
C GLN A 86 -8.30 9.99 -7.25
N LEU A 87 -7.86 10.34 -6.04
CA LEU A 87 -7.33 9.36 -5.08
C LEU A 87 -8.41 8.37 -4.63
N CYS A 88 -9.60 8.84 -4.25
CA CYS A 88 -10.70 7.97 -3.84
C CYS A 88 -11.18 7.06 -4.98
N ASN A 89 -11.24 7.58 -6.21
CA ASN A 89 -11.60 6.79 -7.39
C ASN A 89 -10.56 5.71 -7.65
N LEU A 90 -9.27 6.05 -7.57
CA LEU A 90 -8.19 5.07 -7.75
C LEU A 90 -8.19 4.02 -6.64
N GLU A 91 -8.46 4.40 -5.39
CA GLU A 91 -8.64 3.46 -4.29
C GLU A 91 -9.71 2.42 -4.63
N CYS A 92 -10.89 2.86 -5.06
CA CYS A 92 -11.96 1.96 -5.49
C CYS A 92 -11.49 1.06 -6.65
N ILE A 93 -10.81 1.59 -7.65
CA ILE A 93 -10.33 0.80 -8.80
C ILE A 93 -9.35 -0.28 -8.35
N ILE A 94 -8.39 0.04 -7.49
CA ILE A 94 -7.41 -0.93 -6.96
C ILE A 94 -8.13 -2.04 -6.19
N LEU A 95 -9.04 -1.67 -5.28
CA LEU A 95 -9.79 -2.63 -4.48
C LEU A 95 -10.62 -3.59 -5.34
N HIS A 96 -11.32 -3.07 -6.36
CA HIS A 96 -12.08 -3.91 -7.29
C HIS A 96 -11.17 -4.80 -8.14
N LYS A 97 -10.05 -4.27 -8.66
CA LYS A 97 -9.09 -5.04 -9.47
C LYS A 97 -8.43 -6.17 -8.69
N LEU A 98 -8.21 -5.97 -7.39
CA LEU A 98 -7.65 -7.00 -6.52
C LEU A 98 -8.73 -7.88 -5.87
N HIS A 99 -10.00 -7.72 -6.25
CA HIS A 99 -11.14 -8.44 -5.67
C HIS A 99 -11.16 -8.38 -4.14
N PHE A 100 -10.77 -7.24 -3.56
CA PHE A 100 -10.61 -7.03 -2.11
C PHE A 100 -9.68 -8.02 -1.41
N ASN A 101 -8.91 -8.82 -2.16
CA ASN A 101 -7.91 -9.71 -1.59
C ASN A 101 -6.64 -8.91 -1.32
N LEU A 102 -6.56 -8.27 -0.15
CA LEU A 102 -5.44 -7.46 0.30
C LEU A 102 -4.51 -8.21 1.28
N ALA A 103 -4.80 -9.47 1.54
CA ALA A 103 -3.95 -10.30 2.39
C ALA A 103 -2.68 -10.66 1.62
N ALA A 104 -1.53 -10.40 2.22
CA ALA A 104 -0.24 -10.84 1.71
C ALA A 104 0.65 -11.27 2.87
N PRO A 105 1.39 -12.39 2.74
CA PRO A 105 2.37 -12.77 3.74
C PRO A 105 3.51 -11.76 3.71
N THR A 106 3.73 -11.07 4.82
CA THR A 106 4.86 -10.16 5.00
C THR A 106 6.02 -10.90 5.69
N ILE A 107 7.22 -10.32 5.64
CA ILE A 107 8.40 -10.86 6.34
C ILE A 107 8.11 -11.01 7.85
N GLY A 108 7.37 -10.05 8.44
CA GLY A 108 6.94 -10.10 9.83
C GLY A 108 6.12 -11.36 10.15
N CYS A 109 5.17 -11.71 9.28
CA CYS A 109 4.35 -12.91 9.44
C CYS A 109 5.19 -14.20 9.49
N PHE A 110 6.23 -14.30 8.66
CA PHE A 110 7.14 -15.44 8.68
C PHE A 110 8.01 -15.46 9.95
N LEU A 111 8.53 -14.30 10.37
CA LEU A 111 9.34 -14.21 11.59
C LEU A 111 8.54 -14.65 12.82
N GLU A 112 7.29 -14.21 12.95
CA GLU A 112 6.40 -14.65 14.03
C GLU A 112 6.12 -16.16 13.97
N HIS A 113 5.86 -16.70 12.78
CA HIS A 113 5.65 -18.13 12.60
C HIS A 113 6.86 -18.96 13.07
N PHE A 114 8.06 -18.60 12.64
CA PHE A 114 9.27 -19.36 12.95
C PHE A 114 9.75 -19.17 14.40
N THR A 115 9.47 -18.02 15.03
CA THR A 115 9.94 -17.74 16.40
C THR A 115 8.94 -18.18 17.47
N GLN A 116 7.64 -18.12 17.18
CA GLN A 116 6.57 -18.33 18.18
C GLN A 116 5.68 -19.54 17.87
N GLY A 117 5.90 -20.23 16.74
CA GLY A 117 5.07 -21.35 16.31
C GLY A 117 3.63 -20.95 15.95
N TRP A 118 3.38 -19.66 15.74
CA TRP A 118 2.06 -19.13 15.45
C TRP A 118 1.64 -19.47 14.02
N PRO A 119 0.37 -19.81 13.73
CA PRO A 119 -0.08 -19.98 12.34
C PRO A 119 0.18 -18.70 11.52
N ILE A 120 0.55 -18.84 10.25
CA ILE A 120 0.76 -17.71 9.33
C ILE A 120 -0.56 -16.95 9.19
N ARG A 121 -0.73 -15.88 9.97
CA ARG A 121 -1.86 -14.96 9.86
C ARG A 121 -1.44 -13.83 8.94
N CYS A 122 -1.64 -14.02 7.63
CA CYS A 122 -1.79 -12.86 6.75
C CYS A 122 -2.97 -12.04 7.30
N CYS A 123 -2.93 -10.70 7.25
CA CYS A 123 -4.00 -9.80 7.72
C CYS A 123 -5.37 -10.07 7.04
N ALA A 124 -5.99 -11.20 7.31
CA ALA A 124 -7.39 -11.46 7.16
C ALA A 124 -8.01 -11.03 8.48
N THR A 125 -8.54 -9.81 8.49
CA THR A 125 -9.47 -9.28 9.49
C THR A 125 -9.07 -9.53 10.94
N LYS A 126 -8.52 -8.50 11.59
CA LYS A 126 -8.63 -8.36 13.04
C LYS A 126 -10.10 -8.09 13.41
N THR A 127 -11.00 -9.05 13.21
CA THR A 127 -12.28 -9.11 13.91
C THR A 127 -11.99 -9.56 15.34
N ARG A 128 -11.47 -8.63 16.13
CA ARG A 128 -11.61 -8.65 17.58
C ARG A 128 -12.51 -7.47 17.95
N TRP A 129 -13.79 -7.61 17.61
CA TRP A 129 -14.86 -6.98 18.38
C TRP A 129 -15.24 -8.03 19.44
N THR A 130 -14.63 -7.91 20.61
CA THR A 130 -15.21 -8.42 21.87
C THR A 130 -16.01 -7.30 22.48
#